data_AF-A0ABD2SUB6-F1
#
_entry.id   AF-A0ABD2SUB6-F1
#
_cell.length_a   1.000
_cell.length_b   1.000
_cell.length_c   1.000
_cell.angle_alpha   90.00
_cell.angle_beta   90.00
_cell.angle_gamma   90.00
#
_symmetry.space_group_name_H-M   'P 1'
#
loop_
_entity.id
_entity.type
_entity.pdbx_description
1 polymer ?
#
loop_
_entity_poly.entity_id
_entity_poly.type
_entity_poly.pdbx_seq_one_letter_code
_entity_poly.pdbx_strand_id
1 'polypeptide(L)'
;MNLEVIKHCGSVLFLESIFPGIFPQASWISPNEVSIPYIYAIPASFYDGNPKIRVMHEDKDLKLHCRRLNVRFGIRTFNDVNPRLTFVVDASSRLCEVLDKCDVHVKKRYAECGGGSEWKPVVNRDYQNICLQLKATVLDDDIVKWETKIEIYHNGIFTNQRIEYSNFDSQELERLFIPGVFVDAFFSFGTFDTMKKAGINLVVDKLIIHH
;
A
#
# COMPACT_ATOMS: atom_id res chain seq x y z
N MET A 1 1.92 2.04 34.47
CA MET A 1 1.20 1.33 33.39
C MET A 1 -0.27 1.32 33.76
N ASN A 2 -1.11 2.05 33.02
CA ASN A 2 -2.51 2.26 33.40
C ASN A 2 -3.37 1.05 32.97
N LEU A 3 -3.89 0.31 33.95
CA LEU A 3 -4.75 -0.87 33.74
C LEU A 3 -6.03 -0.54 32.96
N GLU A 4 -6.48 0.71 32.98
CA GLU A 4 -7.65 1.16 32.19
C GLU A 4 -7.35 1.20 30.70
N VAL A 5 -6.13 1.57 30.31
CA VAL A 5 -5.69 1.60 28.90
C VAL A 5 -5.60 0.18 28.35
N ILE A 6 -5.11 -0.77 29.15
CA ILE A 6 -5.05 -2.19 28.76
C ILE A 6 -6.47 -2.79 28.62
N LYS A 7 -7.41 -2.41 29.50
CA LYS A 7 -8.82 -2.81 29.38
C LYS A 7 -9.47 -2.26 28.12
N HIS A 8 -9.17 -1.02 27.73
CA HIS A 8 -9.68 -0.43 26.50
C HIS A 8 -9.10 -1.14 25.26
N CYS A 9 -7.79 -1.40 25.23
CA CYS A 9 -7.16 -2.14 24.14
C CYS A 9 -7.70 -3.58 24.01
N GLY A 10 -7.88 -4.28 25.14
CA GLY A 10 -8.47 -5.62 25.14
C GLY A 10 -9.92 -5.65 24.65
N SER A 11 -10.71 -4.62 24.99
CA SER A 11 -12.11 -4.51 24.55
C SER A 11 -12.23 -4.17 23.06
N VAL A 12 -11.33 -3.35 22.53
CA VAL A 12 -11.28 -3.03 21.09
C VAL A 12 -10.94 -4.28 20.27
N LEU A 13 -9.91 -5.03 20.67
CA LEU A 13 -9.51 -6.28 20.00
C LEU A 13 -10.60 -7.36 20.09
N PHE A 14 -11.32 -7.43 21.21
CA PHE A 14 -12.44 -8.36 21.37
C PHE A 14 -13.62 -8.00 20.46
N LEU A 15 -13.96 -6.71 20.34
CA LEU A 15 -15.03 -6.24 19.46
C LEU A 15 -14.71 -6.44 17.97
N GLU A 16 -13.44 -6.32 17.56
CA GLU A 16 -12.98 -6.62 16.20
C GLU A 16 -13.25 -8.08 15.79
N SER A 17 -13.11 -9.02 16.72
CA SER A 17 -13.32 -10.45 16.45
C SER A 17 -14.78 -10.89 16.38
N ILE A 18 -15.68 -10.23 17.12
CA ILE A 18 -17.10 -10.60 17.21
C ILE A 18 -17.92 -9.95 16.09
N PHE A 19 -17.51 -8.77 15.63
CA PHE A 19 -18.25 -8.01 14.63
C PHE A 19 -17.34 -7.59 13.47
N PRO A 20 -17.02 -8.49 12.53
CA PRO A 20 -16.21 -8.19 11.34
C PRO A 20 -16.85 -7.18 10.36
N GLY A 21 -18.00 -6.57 10.73
CA GLY A 21 -18.67 -5.50 9.99
C GLY A 21 -18.94 -4.21 10.79
N ILE A 22 -18.57 -4.12 12.08
CA ILE A 22 -18.65 -2.86 12.86
C ILE A 22 -17.43 -1.98 12.61
N PHE A 23 -16.26 -2.60 12.45
CA PHE A 23 -15.10 -1.93 11.89
C PHE A 23 -15.22 -1.98 10.37
N PRO A 24 -15.03 -0.86 9.66
CA PRO A 24 -15.17 -0.85 8.22
C PRO A 24 -14.24 -1.91 7.62
N GLN A 25 -14.83 -2.92 6.95
CA GLN A 25 -14.12 -3.60 5.86
C GLN A 25 -13.45 -2.50 5.07
N ALA A 26 -12.14 -2.65 4.82
CA ALA A 26 -11.36 -1.65 4.09
C ALA A 26 -12.14 -1.22 2.85
N SER A 27 -12.76 -0.04 2.89
CA SER A 27 -13.56 0.48 1.79
C SER A 27 -12.59 1.20 0.88
N TRP A 28 -11.86 0.43 0.07
CA TRP A 28 -11.02 1.01 -0.97
C TRP A 28 -11.91 1.81 -1.92
N ILE A 29 -11.57 3.07 -2.14
CA ILE A 29 -12.30 3.97 -3.03
C ILE A 29 -11.55 4.18 -4.33
N SER A 30 -12.26 4.39 -5.42
CA SER A 30 -11.62 4.75 -6.69
C SER A 30 -11.02 6.16 -6.59
N PRO A 31 -9.89 6.46 -7.25
CA PRO A 31 -9.34 7.82 -7.31
C PRO A 31 -10.35 8.87 -7.83
N ASN A 32 -11.33 8.45 -8.64
CA ASN A 32 -12.39 9.33 -9.14
C ASN A 32 -13.41 9.71 -8.06
N GLU A 33 -13.59 8.87 -7.04
CA GLU A 33 -14.53 9.06 -5.94
C GLU A 33 -13.91 9.83 -4.77
N VAL A 34 -12.59 9.97 -4.76
CA VAL A 34 -11.88 10.75 -3.73
C VAL A 34 -12.21 12.24 -3.90
N SER A 35 -12.83 12.82 -2.88
CA SER A 35 -12.98 14.27 -2.78
C SER A 35 -11.72 14.88 -2.16
N ILE A 36 -10.91 15.54 -2.99
CA ILE A 36 -9.62 16.14 -2.62
C ILE A 36 -9.72 17.08 -1.40
N PRO A 37 -10.74 17.95 -1.26
CA PRO A 37 -10.86 18.82 -0.09
C PRO A 37 -10.98 18.08 1.25
N TYR A 38 -11.40 16.81 1.24
CA TYR A 38 -11.52 15.97 2.43
C TYR A 38 -10.30 15.10 2.70
N ILE A 39 -9.22 15.25 1.93
CA ILE A 39 -7.93 14.60 2.22
C ILE A 39 -7.19 15.39 3.29
N TYR A 40 -6.75 14.71 4.34
CA TYR A 40 -5.87 15.31 5.35
C TYR A 40 -4.90 14.27 5.91
N ALA A 41 -3.93 14.73 6.70
CA ALA A 41 -2.93 13.86 7.31
C ALA A 41 -2.95 14.00 8.83
N ILE A 42 -2.70 12.91 9.56
CA ILE A 42 -2.59 12.88 11.02
C ILE A 42 -1.37 12.06 11.45
N PRO A 43 -0.74 12.35 12.61
CA PRO A 43 0.31 11.49 13.13
C PRO A 43 -0.25 10.10 13.47
N ALA A 44 0.41 9.05 13.00
CA ALA A 44 0.41 7.73 13.61
C ALA A 44 1.56 7.67 14.61
N SER A 45 1.39 6.98 15.72
CA SER A 45 2.38 6.89 16.80
C SER A 45 3.84 6.74 16.33
N PHE A 46 4.77 7.36 17.07
CA PHE A 46 6.21 7.21 16.84
C PHE A 46 6.61 5.77 17.14
N TYR A 47 6.89 4.99 16.11
CA TYR A 47 7.68 3.78 16.26
C TYR A 47 9.06 4.12 15.69
N ASP A 48 10.10 3.83 16.47
CA ASP A 48 11.51 3.96 16.04
C ASP A 48 12.02 5.41 15.91
N GLY A 49 11.39 6.37 16.61
CA GLY A 49 11.81 7.78 16.64
C GLY A 49 11.41 8.61 15.42
N ASN A 50 11.03 7.98 14.30
CA ASN A 50 10.59 8.67 13.09
C ASN A 50 9.07 8.98 13.12
N PRO A 51 8.63 10.16 12.67
CA PRO A 51 7.21 10.46 12.55
C PRO A 51 6.52 9.55 11.54
N LYS A 52 5.53 8.78 11.99
CA LYS A 52 4.62 8.08 11.07
C LYS A 52 3.40 8.95 10.83
N ILE A 53 2.96 9.06 9.58
CA ILE A 53 1.82 9.90 9.22
C ILE A 53 0.78 9.02 8.50
N ARG A 54 -0.48 9.14 8.89
CA ARG A 54 -1.62 8.52 8.21
C ARG A 54 -2.30 9.53 7.31
N VAL A 55 -2.76 9.04 6.16
CA VAL A 55 -3.59 9.80 5.24
C VAL A 55 -5.05 9.43 5.50
N MET A 56 -5.88 10.44 5.68
CA MET A 56 -7.30 10.31 5.99
C MET A 56 -8.13 10.89 4.85
N HIS A 57 -9.32 10.32 4.63
CA HIS A 57 -10.38 10.85 3.78
C HIS A 57 -11.72 10.55 4.46
N GLU A 58 -12.55 11.58 4.66
CA GLU A 58 -13.86 11.45 5.34
C GLU A 58 -13.78 10.68 6.67
N ASP A 59 -12.77 11.02 7.47
CA ASP A 59 -12.49 10.45 8.81
C ASP A 59 -12.13 8.96 8.84
N LYS A 60 -11.75 8.39 7.69
CA LYS A 60 -11.26 7.03 7.56
C LYS A 60 -9.85 7.02 6.97
N ASP A 61 -9.06 6.00 7.29
CA ASP A 61 -7.76 5.81 6.63
C ASP A 61 -8.00 5.67 5.12
N LEU A 62 -7.36 6.54 4.34
CA LEU A 62 -7.51 6.53 2.89
C LEU A 62 -6.90 5.24 2.33
N LYS A 63 -7.71 4.50 1.58
CA LYS A 63 -7.28 3.32 0.82
C LYS A 63 -7.83 3.42 -0.60
N LEU A 64 -7.01 3.11 -1.58
CA LEU A 64 -7.38 3.26 -2.99
C LEU A 64 -7.50 1.92 -3.70
N HIS A 65 -8.49 1.85 -4.59
CA HIS A 65 -8.63 0.79 -5.56
C HIS A 65 -8.47 1.38 -6.97
N CYS A 66 -7.46 0.92 -7.68
CA CYS A 66 -7.17 1.33 -9.04
C CYS A 66 -7.29 0.13 -9.97
N ARG A 67 -8.06 0.30 -11.04
CA ARG A 67 -8.29 -0.76 -12.05
C ARG A 67 -7.38 -0.55 -13.25
N ARG A 68 -6.97 -1.67 -13.87
CA ARG A 68 -6.22 -1.72 -15.13
C ARG A 68 -4.98 -0.84 -15.14
N LEU A 69 -4.20 -0.88 -14.07
CA LEU A 69 -2.88 -0.27 -14.00
C LEU A 69 -1.92 -1.08 -14.90
N ASN A 70 -1.26 -0.41 -15.83
CA ASN A 70 -0.28 -1.04 -16.70
C ASN A 70 1.06 -1.17 -15.97
N VAL A 71 1.61 -2.38 -15.87
CA VAL A 71 2.95 -2.61 -15.32
C VAL A 71 3.98 -2.05 -16.29
N ARG A 72 4.79 -1.09 -15.83
CA ARG A 72 5.88 -0.50 -16.62
C ARG A 72 7.22 -1.14 -16.31
N PHE A 73 7.50 -1.38 -15.03
CA PHE A 73 8.69 -2.10 -14.59
C PHE A 73 8.26 -3.22 -13.64
N GLY A 74 8.77 -4.42 -13.92
CA GLY A 74 8.49 -5.60 -13.12
C GLY A 74 9.02 -5.52 -11.70
N ILE A 75 8.84 -6.61 -10.96
CA ILE A 75 9.18 -6.67 -9.55
C ILE A 75 10.69 -6.51 -9.31
N ARG A 76 11.03 -5.77 -8.26
CA ARG A 76 12.38 -5.55 -7.77
C ARG A 76 12.41 -5.84 -6.29
N THR A 77 13.41 -6.60 -5.86
CA THR A 77 13.75 -6.81 -4.45
C THR A 77 14.75 -5.76 -3.99
N PHE A 78 14.52 -5.23 -2.80
CA PHE A 78 15.52 -4.45 -2.09
C PHE A 78 15.85 -5.15 -0.78
N ASN A 79 17.12 -5.53 -0.62
CA ASN A 79 17.74 -6.25 0.50
C ASN A 79 17.26 -7.70 0.68
N ASP A 80 18.20 -8.60 0.94
CA ASP A 80 17.89 -10.03 1.13
C ASP A 80 17.25 -10.32 2.49
N VAL A 81 17.53 -9.49 3.51
CA VAL A 81 17.09 -9.71 4.91
C VAL A 81 15.65 -9.22 5.18
N ASN A 82 15.17 -8.23 4.42
CA ASN A 82 13.78 -7.76 4.50
C ASN A 82 13.34 -7.26 3.12
N PRO A 83 12.98 -8.20 2.22
CA PRO A 83 12.76 -7.89 0.82
C PRO A 83 11.57 -6.94 0.67
N ARG A 84 11.88 -5.68 0.34
CA ARG A 84 10.85 -4.74 -0.13
C ARG A 84 10.61 -5.03 -1.60
N LEU A 85 9.58 -5.82 -1.85
CA LEU A 85 9.15 -6.21 -3.18
C LEU A 85 8.33 -5.07 -3.78
N THR A 86 8.86 -4.43 -4.82
CA THR A 86 8.22 -3.27 -5.44
C THR A 86 8.16 -3.41 -6.95
N PHE A 87 7.13 -2.84 -7.56
CA PHE A 87 6.99 -2.77 -9.02
C PHE A 87 6.38 -1.42 -9.39
N VAL A 88 6.54 -1.03 -10.66
CA VAL A 88 6.12 0.30 -11.12
C VAL A 88 5.00 0.16 -12.13
N VAL A 89 3.96 0.98 -11.93
CA VAL A 89 2.79 1.02 -12.81
C VAL A 89 2.52 2.43 -13.31
N ASP A 90 1.91 2.52 -14.49
CA ASP A 90 1.40 3.77 -15.02
C ASP A 90 0.29 4.32 -14.11
N ALA A 91 0.31 5.64 -13.88
CA ALA A 91 -0.69 6.31 -13.08
C ALA A 91 -1.55 7.22 -13.96
N SER A 92 -2.87 7.16 -13.79
CA SER A 92 -3.78 8.08 -14.46
C SER A 92 -3.63 9.49 -13.90
N SER A 93 -3.97 10.51 -14.69
CA SER A 93 -3.91 11.91 -14.23
C SER A 93 -4.70 12.15 -12.94
N ARG A 94 -5.85 11.48 -12.79
CA ARG A 94 -6.66 11.58 -11.57
C ARG A 94 -5.98 10.93 -10.36
N LEU A 95 -5.39 9.75 -10.54
CA LEU A 95 -4.62 9.11 -9.47
C LEU A 95 -3.43 10.00 -9.06
N CYS A 96 -2.71 10.54 -10.03
CA CYS A 96 -1.62 11.48 -9.82
C CYS A 96 -2.06 12.72 -9.02
N GLU A 97 -3.24 13.29 -9.30
CA GLU A 97 -3.77 14.45 -8.60
C GLU A 97 -4.08 14.14 -7.12
N VAL A 98 -4.76 13.02 -6.87
CA VAL A 98 -5.05 12.56 -5.49
C VAL A 98 -3.75 12.35 -4.73
N LEU A 99 -2.79 11.66 -5.34
CA LEU A 99 -1.52 11.34 -4.71
C LEU A 99 -0.66 12.59 -4.43
N ASP A 100 -0.63 13.59 -5.31
CA ASP A 100 0.05 14.87 -5.04
C ASP A 100 -0.55 15.57 -3.81
N LYS A 101 -1.87 15.53 -3.67
CA LYS A 101 -2.55 16.14 -2.54
C LYS A 101 -2.22 15.42 -1.25
N CYS A 102 -2.22 14.08 -1.25
CA CYS A 102 -1.71 13.29 -0.13
C CYS A 102 -0.27 13.70 0.21
N ASP A 103 0.60 13.80 -0.79
CA ASP A 103 2.01 14.16 -0.62
C ASP A 103 2.21 15.51 0.08
N VAL A 104 1.44 16.53 -0.32
CA VAL A 104 1.47 17.86 0.31
C VAL A 104 1.07 17.80 1.79
N HIS A 105 -0.04 17.11 2.10
CA HIS A 105 -0.54 17.02 3.47
C HIS A 105 0.40 16.20 4.36
N VAL A 106 0.91 15.07 3.87
CA VAL A 106 1.82 14.20 4.60
C VAL A 106 3.16 14.87 4.83
N LYS A 107 3.77 15.47 3.80
CA LYS A 107 5.04 16.20 3.92
C LYS A 107 4.95 17.31 4.96
N LYS A 108 3.86 18.09 4.94
CA LYS A 108 3.62 19.14 5.93
C LYS A 108 3.55 18.57 7.34
N ARG A 109 2.73 17.54 7.56
CA ARG A 109 2.56 16.94 8.88
C ARG A 109 3.83 16.24 9.37
N TYR A 110 4.58 15.61 8.48
CA TYR A 110 5.89 15.00 8.77
C TYR A 110 6.88 16.04 9.31
N ALA A 111 6.98 17.21 8.66
CA ALA A 111 7.82 18.31 9.13
C ALA A 111 7.36 18.88 10.48
N GLU A 112 6.04 19.05 10.68
CA GLU A 112 5.44 19.48 11.96
C GLU A 112 5.76 18.51 13.12
N CYS A 113 5.96 17.22 12.82
CA CYS A 113 6.34 16.21 13.78
C CYS A 113 7.87 16.05 13.96
N GLY A 114 8.69 16.95 13.41
CA GLY A 114 10.14 16.93 13.56
C GLY A 114 10.89 16.10 12.51
N GLY A 115 10.21 15.72 11.42
CA GLY A 115 10.84 15.02 10.31
C GLY A 115 11.86 15.90 9.55
N GLY A 116 13.07 15.38 9.35
CA GLY A 116 14.19 16.12 8.77
C GLY A 116 14.76 15.55 7.47
N SER A 117 14.25 14.42 6.98
CA SER A 117 14.75 13.75 5.78
C SER A 117 14.27 14.42 4.49
N GLU A 118 15.02 14.20 3.41
CA GLU A 118 14.66 14.70 2.08
C GLU A 118 13.36 14.04 1.59
N TRP A 119 12.34 14.85 1.29
CA TRP A 119 11.06 14.33 0.82
C TRP A 119 11.12 13.86 -0.63
N LYS A 120 10.74 12.60 -0.88
CA LYS A 120 10.62 11.98 -2.19
C LYS A 120 9.15 11.91 -2.61
N PRO A 121 8.78 12.53 -3.74
CA PRO A 121 7.41 12.49 -4.23
C PRO A 121 6.93 11.07 -4.52
N VAL A 122 5.68 10.78 -4.16
CA VAL A 122 5.04 9.48 -4.44
C VAL A 122 4.80 9.24 -5.93
N VAL A 123 4.55 10.30 -6.70
CA VAL A 123 4.38 10.25 -8.16
C VAL A 123 5.67 10.66 -8.84
N ASN A 124 6.17 9.81 -9.74
CA ASN A 124 7.21 10.20 -10.66
C ASN A 124 6.61 10.99 -11.84
N ARG A 125 6.82 12.30 -11.85
CA ARG A 125 6.22 13.21 -12.83
C ARG A 125 6.82 13.12 -14.23
N ASP A 126 8.09 12.75 -14.32
CA ASP A 126 8.80 12.60 -15.61
C ASP A 126 8.20 11.46 -16.43
N TYR A 127 7.69 10.44 -15.75
CA TYR A 127 7.19 9.22 -16.36
C TYR A 127 5.69 8.98 -16.13
N GLN A 128 5.02 9.81 -15.33
CA GLN A 128 3.62 9.63 -14.90
C GLN A 128 3.36 8.21 -14.34
N ASN A 129 4.20 7.79 -13.39
CA ASN A 129 4.13 6.45 -12.79
C ASN A 129 4.25 6.50 -11.27
N ILE A 130 3.87 5.39 -10.64
CA ILE A 130 3.93 5.18 -9.19
C ILE A 130 4.58 3.85 -8.88
N CYS A 131 5.16 3.75 -7.69
CA CYS A 131 5.74 2.53 -7.16
C CYS A 131 4.76 1.87 -6.18
N LEU A 132 4.44 0.61 -6.40
CA LEU A 132 3.62 -0.20 -5.52
C LEU A 132 4.51 -1.20 -4.78
N GLN A 133 4.36 -1.28 -3.46
CA GLN A 133 5.08 -2.23 -2.61
C GLN A 133 4.16 -3.38 -2.20
N LEU A 134 4.60 -4.61 -2.45
CA LEU A 134 4.01 -5.80 -1.88
C LEU A 134 4.52 -6.03 -0.45
N LYS A 135 3.66 -6.60 0.39
CA LYS A 135 3.98 -6.92 1.78
C LYS A 135 4.18 -8.42 1.93
N ALA A 136 5.34 -8.77 2.44
CA ALA A 136 5.72 -10.12 2.78
C ALA A 136 6.52 -10.12 4.09
N THR A 137 6.37 -11.18 4.88
CA THR A 137 7.12 -11.42 6.10
C THR A 137 8.02 -12.64 5.87
N VAL A 138 9.33 -12.49 6.08
CA VAL A 138 10.27 -13.62 6.09
C VAL A 138 10.16 -14.30 7.45
N LEU A 139 9.79 -15.58 7.47
CA LEU A 139 9.61 -16.39 8.69
C LEU A 139 10.87 -17.17 9.06
N ASP A 140 11.64 -17.62 8.06
CA ASP A 140 12.91 -18.35 8.14
C ASP A 140 13.67 -18.11 6.82
N ASP A 141 14.96 -18.47 6.74
CA ASP A 141 15.88 -18.14 5.62
C ASP A 141 15.32 -18.40 4.19
N ASP A 142 14.31 -19.25 4.02
CA ASP A 142 13.64 -19.51 2.73
C ASP A 142 12.09 -19.37 2.73
N ILE A 143 11.44 -19.14 3.88
CA ILE A 143 9.96 -19.12 3.94
C ILE A 143 9.44 -17.69 3.97
N VAL A 144 8.88 -17.25 2.85
CA VAL A 144 8.22 -15.95 2.70
C VAL A 144 6.71 -16.10 2.85
N LYS A 145 6.15 -15.54 3.92
CA LYS A 145 4.69 -15.43 4.08
C LYS A 145 4.19 -14.13 3.47
N TRP A 146 3.42 -14.25 2.40
CA TRP A 146 2.78 -13.11 1.76
C TRP A 146 1.63 -12.57 2.61
N GLU A 147 1.63 -11.25 2.82
CA GLU A 147 0.50 -10.53 3.41
C GLU A 147 -0.37 -9.89 2.32
N THR A 148 0.23 -9.52 1.19
CA THR A 148 -0.53 -9.10 0.02
C THR A 148 -1.27 -10.29 -0.58
N LYS A 149 -2.60 -10.17 -0.71
CA LYS A 149 -3.42 -11.18 -1.41
C LYS A 149 -3.28 -11.01 -2.92
N ILE A 150 -2.68 -12.00 -3.60
CA ILE A 150 -2.49 -11.98 -5.05
C ILE A 150 -3.46 -12.97 -5.71
N GLU A 151 -4.21 -12.46 -6.69
CA GLU A 151 -5.15 -13.24 -7.49
C GLU A 151 -4.77 -13.11 -8.96
N ILE A 152 -4.74 -14.22 -9.68
CA ILE A 152 -4.44 -14.23 -11.11
C ILE A 152 -5.69 -14.59 -11.89
N TYR A 153 -6.07 -13.74 -12.83
CA TYR A 153 -7.06 -14.00 -13.86
C TYR A 153 -6.33 -14.42 -15.12
N HIS A 154 -6.57 -15.64 -15.56
CA HIS A 154 -6.18 -16.11 -16.88
C HIS A 154 -7.38 -16.02 -17.80
N ASN A 155 -7.26 -15.26 -18.90
CA ASN A 155 -8.23 -15.32 -19.99
C ASN A 155 -8.03 -16.60 -20.80
N GLY A 156 -8.59 -17.71 -20.32
CA GLY A 156 -8.69 -18.95 -21.10
C GLY A 156 -9.77 -18.83 -22.19
N ILE A 157 -9.61 -19.57 -23.30
CA ILE A 157 -10.55 -19.58 -24.44
C ILE A 157 -11.97 -20.03 -24.02
N PHE A 158 -12.12 -20.77 -22.91
CA PHE A 158 -13.40 -21.35 -22.48
C PHE A 158 -13.75 -21.16 -21.00
N THR A 159 -12.83 -20.73 -20.12
CA THR A 159 -13.10 -20.53 -18.69
C THR A 159 -12.24 -19.40 -18.10
N ASN A 160 -12.87 -18.52 -17.31
CA ASN A 160 -12.17 -17.59 -16.42
C ASN A 160 -11.83 -18.34 -15.14
N GLN A 161 -10.54 -18.61 -14.88
CA GLN A 161 -10.10 -19.21 -13.61
C GLN A 161 -9.43 -18.15 -12.74
N ARG A 162 -9.98 -17.93 -11.54
CA ARG A 162 -9.42 -17.08 -10.50
C ARG A 162 -8.70 -17.97 -9.51
N ILE A 163 -7.38 -17.85 -9.43
CA ILE A 163 -6.56 -18.62 -8.49
C ILE A 163 -5.94 -17.66 -7.48
N GLU A 164 -6.17 -17.94 -6.20
CA GLU A 164 -5.51 -17.26 -5.09
C GLU A 164 -4.24 -18.01 -4.77
N TYR A 165 -3.09 -17.34 -4.91
CA TYR A 165 -1.79 -17.92 -4.63
C TYR A 165 -1.29 -17.42 -3.29
N SER A 166 -0.85 -18.34 -2.44
CA SER A 166 -0.30 -18.03 -1.11
C SER A 166 1.22 -18.10 -1.04
N ASN A 167 1.86 -18.82 -1.97
CA ASN A 167 3.30 -19.05 -2.01
C ASN A 167 3.79 -18.83 -3.45
N PHE A 168 4.84 -18.03 -3.61
CA PHE A 168 5.56 -17.84 -4.86
C PHE A 168 7.05 -18.05 -4.59
N ASP A 169 7.76 -18.77 -5.46
CA ASP A 169 9.20 -18.62 -5.53
C ASP A 169 9.59 -17.30 -6.24
N SER A 170 10.85 -16.90 -6.15
CA SER A 170 11.31 -15.63 -6.74
C SER A 170 11.14 -15.56 -8.26
N GLN A 171 11.29 -16.68 -8.96
CA GLN A 171 11.18 -16.74 -10.42
C GLN A 171 9.72 -16.72 -10.90
N GLU A 172 8.83 -17.43 -10.19
CA GLU A 172 7.39 -17.43 -10.44
C GLU A 172 6.86 -16.01 -10.27
N LEU A 173 7.26 -15.33 -9.19
CA LEU A 173 6.86 -13.95 -8.94
C LEU A 173 7.32 -13.01 -10.07
N GLU A 174 8.58 -13.07 -10.49
CA GLU A 174 9.09 -12.24 -11.59
C GLU A 174 8.30 -12.41 -12.90
N ARG A 175 7.83 -13.62 -13.19
CA ARG A 175 7.02 -13.93 -14.38
C ARG A 175 5.62 -13.33 -14.35
N LEU A 176 5.11 -12.95 -13.18
CA LEU A 176 3.78 -12.33 -13.06
C LEU A 176 3.80 -10.83 -13.35
N PHE A 177 4.93 -10.17 -13.12
CA PHE A 177 5.07 -8.71 -13.24
C PHE A 177 5.80 -8.32 -14.53
N ILE A 178 5.31 -8.81 -15.68
CA ILE A 178 5.89 -8.49 -16.99
C ILE A 178 5.40 -7.10 -17.43
N PRO A 179 6.28 -6.22 -17.96
CA PRO A 179 5.84 -4.96 -18.55
C PRO A 179 4.75 -5.15 -19.62
N GLY A 180 3.69 -4.35 -19.55
CA GLY A 180 2.51 -4.46 -20.42
C GLY A 180 1.34 -5.25 -19.83
N VAL A 181 1.54 -5.98 -18.74
CA VAL A 181 0.45 -6.66 -18.01
C VAL A 181 -0.39 -5.64 -17.27
N PHE A 182 -1.71 -5.86 -17.25
CA PHE A 182 -2.63 -5.03 -16.48
C PHE A 182 -2.89 -5.65 -15.11
N VAL A 183 -2.97 -4.80 -14.09
CA VAL A 183 -3.32 -5.20 -12.73
C VAL A 183 -4.42 -4.31 -12.14
N ASP A 184 -5.27 -4.87 -11.28
CA ASP A 184 -6.08 -4.08 -10.35
C ASP A 184 -5.39 -4.10 -8.98
N ALA A 185 -5.11 -2.92 -8.42
CA ALA A 185 -4.40 -2.79 -7.15
C ALA A 185 -5.29 -2.14 -6.09
N PHE A 186 -5.29 -2.76 -4.91
CA PHE A 186 -5.95 -2.30 -3.69
C PHE A 186 -4.85 -2.01 -2.68
N PHE A 187 -4.62 -0.74 -2.37
CA PHE A 187 -3.46 -0.33 -1.57
C PHE A 187 -3.79 0.72 -0.53
N SER A 188 -2.97 0.74 0.51
CA SER A 188 -2.99 1.67 1.62
C SER A 188 -1.74 2.57 1.61
N PHE A 189 -1.78 3.65 2.38
CA PHE A 189 -0.70 4.62 2.47
C PHE A 189 0.17 4.33 3.68
N GLY A 190 1.44 3.99 3.44
CA GLY A 190 2.49 3.99 4.45
C GLY A 190 3.39 5.22 4.32
N THR A 191 4.18 5.50 5.35
CA THR A 191 5.30 6.44 5.27
C THR A 191 6.60 5.73 5.56
N PHE A 192 7.66 6.12 4.85
CA PHE A 192 9.01 5.67 5.16
C PHE A 192 9.89 6.86 5.49
N ASP A 193 10.87 6.63 6.35
CA ASP A 193 11.98 7.54 6.61
C ASP A 193 13.23 6.68 6.80
N THR A 194 14.01 6.54 5.74
CA THR A 194 15.18 5.66 5.71
C THR A 194 16.25 6.27 4.83
N MET A 195 17.53 6.11 5.21
CA MET A 195 18.68 6.59 4.41
C MET A 195 18.57 8.09 4.05
N LYS A 196 18.14 8.93 4.99
CA LYS A 196 17.92 10.38 4.82
C LYS A 196 16.87 10.75 3.78
N LYS A 197 16.01 9.81 3.39
CA LYS A 197 14.89 10.03 2.47
C LYS A 197 13.60 9.64 3.16
N ALA A 198 12.60 10.51 3.05
CA ALA A 198 11.25 10.27 3.52
C ALA A 198 10.24 10.37 2.39
N GLY A 199 9.11 9.70 2.52
CA GLY A 199 8.04 9.77 1.51
C GLY A 199 6.87 8.88 1.85
N ILE A 200 5.87 8.89 0.96
CA ILE A 200 4.75 7.96 1.00
C ILE A 200 5.15 6.68 0.28
N ASN A 201 4.75 5.54 0.85
CA ASN A 201 4.84 4.24 0.23
C ASN A 201 3.43 3.68 0.00
N LEU A 202 3.16 3.16 -1.19
CA LEU A 202 1.86 2.59 -1.54
C LEU A 202 1.91 1.09 -1.30
N VAL A 203 1.33 0.64 -0.19
CA VAL A 203 1.42 -0.76 0.26
C VAL A 203 0.20 -1.53 -0.22
N VAL A 204 0.42 -2.56 -1.03
CA VAL A 204 -0.63 -3.35 -1.65
C VAL A 204 -1.21 -4.34 -0.65
N ASP A 205 -2.50 -4.19 -0.35
CA ASP A 205 -3.27 -5.11 0.48
C ASP A 205 -3.77 -6.30 -0.38
N LYS A 206 -4.21 -6.00 -1.61
CA LYS A 206 -4.69 -6.98 -2.59
C LYS A 206 -4.30 -6.58 -4.01
N LEU A 207 -3.95 -7.56 -4.83
CA LEU A 207 -3.59 -7.40 -6.23
C LEU A 207 -4.32 -8.43 -7.10
N ILE A 208 -4.83 -7.98 -8.24
CA ILE A 208 -5.42 -8.83 -9.27
C ILE A 208 -4.60 -8.67 -10.54
N ILE A 209 -4.03 -9.75 -11.07
CA ILE A 209 -3.19 -9.74 -12.27
C ILE A 209 -3.99 -10.32 -13.44
N HIS A 210 -3.99 -9.61 -14.58
CA HIS A 210 -4.74 -10.00 -15.79
C HIS A 210 -3.77 -10.51 -16.86
N HIS A 211 -3.66 -11.83 -16.98
CA HIS A 211 -2.88 -12.53 -18.01
C HIS A 211 -3.75 -13.05 -19.15
#